data_AF-C0Z722-F1
#
_entry.id   AF-C0Z722-F1
#
_cell.length_a   1.000
_cell.length_b   1.000
_cell.length_c   1.000
_cell.angle_alpha   90.00
_cell.angle_beta   90.00
_cell.angle_gamma   90.00
#
_symmetry.space_group_name_H-M   'P 1'
#
loop_
_entity.id
_entity.type
_entity.pdbx_description
1 polymer ?
#
loop_
_entity_poly.entity_id
_entity_poly.type
_entity_poly.pdbx_seq_one_letter_code
_entity_poly.pdbx_strand_id
1 'polypeptide(L)'
;MRHENVKETLDGVDEEQLSMIVSALEETARRYDQQGMIMVALKMRITAEKVTEIKKARESEQAAKILGRLAKKEKPTCYEQMG
;
A
#
# COMPACT_ATOMS: atom_id res chain seq x y z
N MET A 1 -19.84 27.13 12.75
CA MET A 1 -19.62 26.11 11.71
C MET A 1 -18.48 25.23 12.16
N ARG A 2 -18.75 23.96 12.46
CA ARG A 2 -17.75 23.02 12.99
C ARG A 2 -16.94 22.44 11.83
N HIS A 3 -15.63 22.68 11.84
CA HIS A 3 -14.66 22.00 10.99
C HIS A 3 -14.36 20.58 11.52
N GLU A 4 -15.39 19.75 11.68
CA GLU A 4 -15.23 18.41 12.27
C GLU A 4 -15.25 17.26 11.24
N ASN A 5 -15.57 17.53 9.96
CA ASN A 5 -15.82 16.46 8.97
C ASN A 5 -14.73 16.25 7.90
N VAL A 6 -13.54 16.85 8.03
CA VAL A 6 -12.44 16.64 7.06
C VAL A 6 -11.45 15.57 7.53
N LYS A 7 -11.51 15.18 8.81
CA LYS A 7 -10.58 14.19 9.38
C LYS A 7 -10.95 12.74 9.04
N GLU A 8 -12.22 12.44 8.78
CA GLU A 8 -12.68 11.08 8.45
C GLU A 8 -12.52 10.70 6.96
N THR A 9 -12.35 11.67 6.05
CA THR A 9 -12.18 11.39 4.60
C THR A 9 -10.74 11.15 4.17
N LEU A 10 -9.78 11.22 5.09
CA LEU A 10 -8.35 10.95 4.86
C LEU A 10 -7.86 9.70 5.59
N ASP A 11 -8.77 8.85 6.08
CA ASP A 11 -8.42 7.53 6.61
C ASP A 11 -8.17 6.55 5.44
N GLY A 12 -7.01 6.77 4.79
CA GLY A 12 -6.26 5.78 4.03
C GLY A 12 -6.76 5.46 2.62
N VAL A 13 -5.94 5.78 1.62
CA VAL A 13 -5.97 5.09 0.32
C VAL A 13 -5.71 3.60 0.56
N ASP A 14 -6.61 2.69 0.17
CA ASP A 14 -6.45 1.23 0.31
C ASP A 14 -5.60 0.59 -0.80
N GLU A 15 -5.35 -0.72 -0.73
CA GLU A 15 -4.48 -1.44 -1.70
C GLU A 15 -5.06 -1.48 -3.13
N GLU A 16 -6.37 -1.49 -3.27
CA GLU A 16 -7.05 -1.44 -4.57
C GLU A 16 -6.90 -0.03 -5.16
N GLN A 17 -7.14 0.99 -4.35
CA GLN A 17 -6.95 2.38 -4.74
C GLN A 17 -5.50 2.70 -5.08
N LEU A 18 -4.51 2.17 -4.35
CA LEU A 18 -3.10 2.27 -4.73
C LEU A 18 -2.84 1.63 -6.10
N SER A 19 -3.44 0.48 -6.38
CA SER A 19 -3.32 -0.21 -7.68
C SER A 19 -3.97 0.60 -8.82
N MET A 20 -5.11 1.23 -8.56
CA MET A 20 -5.77 2.14 -9.50
C MET A 20 -4.92 3.37 -9.78
N ILE A 21 -4.30 3.96 -8.75
CA ILE A 21 -3.41 5.12 -8.90
C ILE A 21 -2.21 4.78 -9.78
N VAL A 22 -1.54 3.64 -9.53
CA VAL A 22 -0.43 3.17 -10.37
C VAL A 22 -0.87 3.04 -11.82
N SER A 23 -2.00 2.36 -12.06
CA SER A 23 -2.53 2.15 -13.42
C SER A 23 -2.83 3.47 -14.13
N ALA A 24 -3.45 4.43 -13.44
CA ALA A 24 -3.76 5.74 -13.98
C ALA A 24 -2.51 6.55 -14.31
N LEU A 25 -1.46 6.47 -13.47
CA LEU A 25 -0.18 7.15 -13.70
C LEU A 25 0.56 6.55 -14.91
N GLU A 26 0.58 5.22 -15.05
CA GLU A 26 1.20 4.53 -16.19
C GLU A 26 0.48 4.84 -17.50
N GLU A 27 -0.86 4.83 -17.50
CA GLU A 27 -1.64 5.19 -18.68
C GLU A 27 -1.40 6.65 -19.08
N THR A 28 -1.41 7.55 -18.10
CA THR A 28 -1.10 8.97 -18.30
C THR A 28 0.32 9.17 -18.84
N ALA A 29 1.30 8.44 -18.31
CA ALA A 29 2.67 8.47 -18.81
C ALA A 29 2.75 8.04 -20.28
N ARG A 30 2.05 6.97 -20.65
CA ARG A 30 1.99 6.49 -22.04
C ARG A 30 1.40 7.55 -22.98
N ARG A 31 0.31 8.23 -22.56
CA ARG A 31 -0.29 9.32 -23.34
C ARG A 31 0.69 10.48 -23.53
N TYR A 32 1.43 10.86 -22.50
CA TYR A 32 2.43 11.93 -22.61
C TYR A 32 3.62 11.56 -23.49
N ASP A 33 4.09 10.31 -23.45
CA ASP A 33 5.13 9.84 -24.37
C ASP A 33 4.70 9.94 -25.83
N GLN A 34 3.46 9.53 -26.13
CA GLN A 34 2.89 9.64 -27.48
C GLN A 34 2.77 11.08 -27.99
N GLN A 35 2.68 12.05 -27.07
CA GLN A 35 2.63 13.48 -27.37
C GLN A 35 4.03 14.14 -27.42
N GLY A 36 5.12 13.37 -27.24
CA GLY A 36 6.48 13.90 -27.18
C GLY A 36 6.82 14.62 -25.86
N MET A 37 5.96 14.52 -24.84
CA MET A 37 6.14 15.14 -23.52
C MET A 37 6.97 14.23 -22.60
N ILE A 38 8.17 13.84 -23.04
CA ILE A 38 9.00 12.79 -22.44
C ILE A 38 9.30 13.05 -20.96
N MET A 39 9.65 14.28 -20.59
CA MET A 39 9.95 14.62 -19.19
C MET A 39 8.73 14.52 -18.27
N VAL A 40 7.53 14.75 -18.78
CA VAL A 40 6.29 14.62 -18.01
C VAL A 40 5.93 13.15 -17.84
N ALA A 41 6.04 12.36 -18.91
CA ALA A 41 5.87 10.92 -18.85
C ALA A 41 6.83 10.25 -17.86
N LEU A 42 8.11 10.66 -17.87
CA LEU A 42 9.11 10.15 -16.92
C LEU A 42 8.73 10.44 -15.46
N LYS A 43 8.26 11.66 -15.16
CA LYS A 43 7.80 12.01 -13.80
C LYS A 43 6.62 11.15 -13.36
N MET A 44 5.69 10.86 -14.27
CA MET A 44 4.54 10.00 -13.99
C MET A 44 4.97 8.56 -13.69
N ARG A 45 5.91 8.01 -14.46
CA ARG A 45 6.49 6.67 -14.20
C ARG A 45 7.17 6.59 -12.84
N ILE A 46 8.04 7.56 -12.51
CA ILE A 46 8.71 7.62 -11.20
C ILE A 46 7.68 7.70 -10.06
N THR A 47 6.59 8.43 -10.28
CA THR A 47 5.52 8.52 -9.27
C THR A 47 4.80 7.17 -9.13
N ALA A 48 4.50 6.47 -10.22
CA ALA A 48 3.90 5.13 -10.20
C ALA A 48 4.78 4.11 -9.47
N GLU A 49 6.09 4.15 -9.71
CA GLU A 49 7.07 3.31 -9.00
C GLU A 49 7.03 3.54 -7.49
N LYS A 50 7.03 4.81 -7.05
CA LYS A 50 6.95 5.14 -5.62
C LYS A 50 5.63 4.68 -4.98
N VAL A 51 4.51 4.81 -5.69
CA VAL A 51 3.21 4.31 -5.19
C VAL A 51 3.24 2.78 -5.08
N THR A 52 3.88 2.10 -6.03
CA THR A 52 4.09 0.65 -5.98
C THR A 52 4.95 0.23 -4.78
N GLU A 53 6.01 0.98 -4.46
CA GLU A 53 6.85 0.72 -3.28
C GLU A 53 6.06 0.87 -1.98
N ILE A 54 5.21 1.90 -1.87
CA ILE A 54 4.32 2.09 -0.72
C ILE A 54 3.39 0.88 -0.56
N LYS A 55 2.79 0.42 -1.65
CA LYS A 55 1.92 -0.75 -1.69
C LYS A 55 2.64 -2.00 -1.15
N LYS A 56 3.81 -2.30 -1.70
CA LYS A 56 4.65 -3.45 -1.29
C LYS A 56 5.06 -3.38 0.18
N ALA A 57 5.40 -2.19 0.68
CA ALA A 57 5.76 -2.00 2.08
C ALA A 57 4.57 -2.33 3.01
N ARG A 58 3.36 -1.89 2.66
CA ARG A 58 2.13 -2.20 3.42
C ARG A 58 1.79 -3.67 3.39
N GLU A 59 1.84 -4.30 2.23
CA GLU A 59 1.63 -5.75 2.07
C GLU A 59 2.64 -6.54 2.94
N SER A 60 3.91 -6.13 2.94
CA SER A 60 4.95 -6.73 3.78
C SER A 60 4.68 -6.56 5.28
N GLU A 61 4.25 -5.38 5.71
CA GLU A 61 3.86 -5.16 7.11
C GLU A 61 2.65 -6.00 7.53
N GLN A 62 1.65 -6.12 6.66
CA GLN A 62 0.47 -6.95 6.91
C GLN A 62 0.85 -8.43 7.01
N ALA A 63 1.69 -8.92 6.10
CA ALA A 63 2.21 -10.29 6.14
C ALA A 63 2.98 -10.57 7.44
N ALA A 64 3.87 -9.65 7.86
CA ALA A 64 4.60 -9.77 9.12
C ALA A 64 3.67 -9.83 10.34
N LYS A 65 2.59 -9.04 10.36
CA LYS A 65 1.58 -9.08 11.42
C LYS A 65 0.84 -10.42 11.45
N ILE A 66 0.50 -11.00 10.30
CA ILE A 66 -0.16 -12.32 10.21
C ILE A 66 0.78 -13.42 10.70
N LEU A 67 2.02 -13.46 10.21
CA LEU A 67 3.03 -14.44 10.62
C LEU A 67 3.35 -14.35 12.12
N GLY A 68 3.50 -13.13 12.65
CA GLY A 68 3.72 -12.92 14.09
C GLY A 68 2.53 -13.35 14.97
N ARG A 69 1.30 -13.31 14.44
CA ARG A 69 0.11 -13.86 15.12
C ARG A 69 0.09 -15.38 15.09
N LEU A 70 0.48 -16.01 13.97
CA LEU A 70 0.56 -17.46 13.84
C LEU A 70 1.65 -18.05 14.76
N ALA A 71 2.85 -17.47 14.78
CA ALA A 71 3.93 -17.90 15.66
C ALA A 71 3.59 -17.80 17.17
N LYS A 72 2.70 -16.88 17.56
CA LYS A 72 2.20 -16.78 18.94
C LYS A 72 1.15 -17.83 19.28
N LYS A 73 0.38 -18.32 18.30
CA LYS A 73 -0.60 -19.40 18.47
C LYS A 73 0.07 -20.78 18.55
N GLU A 74 1.25 -20.93 17.95
CA GLU A 74 2.01 -22.19 17.97
C GLU A 74 2.89 -22.38 19.21
N LYS A 75 2.90 -21.47 20.20
CA LYS A 75 3.49 -21.80 21.49
C LYS A 75 2.61 -22.87 22.15
N PRO A 76 3.07 -24.13 22.27
CA PRO A 76 2.30 -25.10 23.02
C PRO A 76 2.29 -24.60 24.46
N THR A 77 1.11 -24.55 25.07
CA THR A 77 0.98 -24.63 26.52
C THR A 77 1.48 -26.00 26.96
N CYS A 78 2.79 -26.19 26.93
CA CYS A 78 3.46 -27.34 27.51
C CYS A 78 3.89 -26.94 28.92
N TYR A 79 2.99 -27.03 29.90
CA TYR A 79 3.27 -27.29 31.32
C TYR A 79 1.94 -27.41 32.07
N GLU A 80 1.24 -28.52 31.85
CA GLU A 80 0.54 -29.22 32.93
C GLU A 80 0.98 -30.68 32.84
N GLN A 81 2.22 -30.93 33.27
CA GLN A 81 2.63 -32.25 33.73
C GLN A 81 2.86 -32.17 35.23
N MET A 82 2.05 -32.95 35.95
CA MET A 82 2.36 -33.64 37.22
C MET A 82 2.53 -32.76 38.47
N GLY A 83 1.58 -32.91 39.39
CA GLY A 83 1.60 -32.42 40.77
C GLY A 83 0.25 -32.56 41.44
#